data_AF-M5JQ57-F1
#
_entry.id   AF-M5JQ57-F1
#
_cell.length_a   1.000
_cell.length_b   1.000
_cell.length_c   1.000
_cell.angle_alpha   90.00
_cell.angle_beta   90.00
_cell.angle_gamma   90.00
#
_symmetry.space_group_name_H-M   'P 1'
#
loop_
_entity.id
_entity.type
_entity.pdbx_description
1 polymer ?
#
loop_
_entity_poly.entity_id
_entity_poly.type
_entity_poly.pdbx_seq_one_letter_code
_entity_poly.pdbx_strand_id
1 'polypeptide(L)'
;MRRWLPNLDAGEDLLIVENQRFLEKDGDYDPDGYAVALVRIGRVRPFTRDDMKAACASYFEDGWLAWEITHMRPLEKTFQVVAARKIYSVDVESECLIAM
;
A
#
# COMPACT_ATOMS: atom_id res chain seq x y z
N MET A 1 -3.99 -1.41 7.77
CA MET A 1 -3.48 -1.05 9.12
C MET A 1 -2.01 -0.64 9.02
N ARG A 2 -1.64 0.47 9.66
CA ARG A 2 -0.25 0.97 9.76
C ARG A 2 -0.01 1.59 11.13
N ARG A 3 1.26 1.68 11.55
CA ARG A 3 1.68 2.27 12.83
C ARG A 3 2.20 3.71 12.69
N TRP A 4 1.92 4.35 11.55
CA TRP A 4 2.44 5.66 11.18
C TRP A 4 1.47 6.38 10.24
N LEU A 5 1.57 7.71 10.17
CA LEU A 5 0.75 8.56 9.31
C LEU A 5 1.40 8.68 7.92
N PRO A 6 0.63 8.60 6.82
CA PRO A 6 1.17 8.86 5.49
C PRO A 6 1.63 10.31 5.38
N ASN A 7 2.71 10.54 4.65
CA ASN A 7 3.09 11.87 4.18
C ASN A 7 2.75 11.94 2.69
N LEU A 8 1.49 12.23 2.38
CA LEU A 8 0.92 12.23 1.02
C LEU A 8 0.01 13.43 0.86
N ASP A 9 -0.08 13.93 -0.38
CA ASP A 9 -1.04 14.96 -0.72
C ASP A 9 -2.45 14.39 -0.84
N ALA A 10 -3.45 15.26 -0.66
CA ALA A 10 -4.85 14.86 -0.78
C ALA A 10 -5.17 14.39 -2.20
N GLY A 11 -5.55 13.10 -2.33
CA GLY A 11 -5.94 12.51 -3.60
C GLY A 11 -4.79 11.98 -4.45
N GLU A 12 -3.56 11.95 -3.91
CA GLU A 12 -2.41 11.32 -4.56
C GLU A 12 -2.65 9.82 -4.78
N ASP A 13 -2.31 9.35 -5.98
CA ASP A 13 -2.40 7.94 -6.36
C ASP A 13 -1.15 7.18 -5.91
N LEU A 14 -1.36 6.06 -5.24
CA LEU A 14 -0.31 5.13 -4.83
C LEU A 14 -0.36 3.86 -5.67
N LEU A 15 0.81 3.41 -6.10
CA LEU A 15 0.99 2.09 -6.69
C LEU A 15 1.13 1.04 -5.59
N ILE A 16 0.28 0.02 -5.61
CA ILE A 16 0.43 -1.17 -4.78
C ILE A 16 1.42 -2.10 -5.48
N VAL A 17 2.50 -2.41 -4.76
CA VAL A 17 3.51 -3.38 -5.17
C VAL A 17 3.49 -4.55 -4.19
N GLU A 18 3.28 -5.75 -4.72
CA GLU A 18 3.33 -7.00 -3.96
C GLU A 18 4.78 -7.50 -3.87
N ASN A 19 5.23 -7.75 -2.65
CA ASN A 19 6.50 -8.38 -2.33
C ASN A 19 6.34 -9.91 -2.19
N GLN A 20 7.31 -10.67 -2.70
CA GLN A 20 7.37 -12.13 -2.58
C GLN A 20 8.02 -12.57 -1.26
N ARG A 21 8.75 -11.67 -0.60
CA ARG A 21 9.37 -11.91 0.72
C ARG A 21 9.02 -10.82 1.73
N PHE A 22 8.98 -11.17 3.02
CA PHE A 22 8.77 -10.17 4.07
C PHE A 22 9.91 -9.13 4.10
N LEU A 23 9.54 -7.85 4.20
CA LEU A 23 10.48 -6.73 4.35
C LEU A 23 10.37 -6.22 5.79
N GLU A 24 11.38 -6.45 6.63
CA GLU A 24 11.32 -6.22 8.08
C GLU A 24 12.14 -5.01 8.54
N LYS A 25 13.33 -4.83 7.97
CA LYS A 25 14.32 -3.84 8.37
C LYS A 25 14.32 -2.66 7.42
N ASP A 26 14.66 -1.48 7.93
CA ASP A 26 14.83 -0.31 7.08
C ASP A 26 15.90 -0.58 6.01
N GLY A 27 15.61 -0.23 4.75
CA GLY A 27 16.43 -0.60 3.60
C GLY A 27 16.12 -1.96 2.97
N ASP A 28 15.26 -2.79 3.56
CA ASP A 28 14.81 -4.02 2.90
C ASP A 28 13.99 -3.69 1.64
N TYR A 29 14.32 -4.39 0.56
CA TYR A 29 13.61 -4.36 -0.72
C TYR A 29 13.45 -5.77 -1.29
N ASP A 30 12.58 -5.93 -2.28
CA ASP A 30 12.39 -7.16 -3.04
C ASP A 30 12.52 -6.82 -4.53
N PRO A 31 13.57 -7.31 -5.23
CA PRO A 31 13.73 -7.07 -6.66
C PRO A 31 12.68 -7.80 -7.53
N ASP A 32 12.01 -8.82 -6.98
CA ASP A 32 11.03 -9.64 -7.68
C ASP A 32 9.58 -9.22 -7.35
N GLY A 33 9.39 -7.96 -6.97
CA GLY A 33 8.08 -7.39 -6.69
C GLY A 33 7.24 -7.16 -7.94
N TYR A 34 5.92 -7.04 -7.76
CA TYR A 34 4.97 -6.80 -8.85
C TYR A 34 4.00 -5.67 -8.54
N ALA A 35 3.88 -4.72 -9.44
CA ALA A 35 2.82 -3.71 -9.40
C ALA A 35 1.47 -4.34 -9.77
N VAL A 36 0.43 -4.08 -8.97
CA VAL A 36 -0.89 -4.75 -9.12
C VAL A 36 -2.09 -3.81 -9.16
N ALA A 37 -2.01 -2.63 -8.55
CA ALA A 37 -3.14 -1.71 -8.50
C ALA A 37 -2.72 -0.27 -8.21
N LEU A 38 -3.54 0.68 -8.63
CA LEU A 38 -3.53 2.05 -8.14
C LEU A 38 -4.60 2.22 -7.06
N VAL A 39 -4.28 2.95 -6.00
CA VAL A 39 -5.22 3.28 -4.92
C VAL A 39 -5.01 4.71 -4.43
N ARG A 40 -5.97 5.22 -3.67
CA ARG A 40 -5.82 6.46 -2.89
C ARG A 40 -6.03 6.19 -1.42
N ILE A 41 -5.31 6.91 -0.58
CA ILE A 41 -5.59 6.91 0.86
C ILE A 41 -6.72 7.90 1.14
N GLY A 42 -7.83 7.38 1.67
CA GLY A 42 -8.95 8.16 2.15
C GLY A 42 -8.67 8.69 3.56
N ARG A 43 -9.57 8.40 4.50
CA ARG A 43 -9.36 8.81 5.90
C ARG A 43 -8.26 7.98 6.55
N VAL A 44 -7.46 8.65 7.38
CA VAL A 44 -6.56 8.00 8.32
C VAL A 44 -7.09 8.27 9.72
N ARG A 45 -7.44 7.21 10.44
CA ARG A 45 -8.09 7.30 11.76
C ARG A 45 -7.56 6.21 12.69
N PRO A 46 -7.80 6.31 14.02
CA PRO A 46 -7.50 5.23 14.93
C PRO A 46 -8.09 3.90 14.45
N PHE A 47 -7.29 2.85 14.52
CA PHE A 47 -7.73 1.48 14.27
C PHE A 47 -8.56 1.00 15.46
N THR A 48 -9.72 0.42 15.19
CA THR A 48 -10.67 -0.03 16.21
C THR A 48 -10.93 -1.52 16.09
N ARG A 49 -11.60 -2.10 17.09
CA ARG A 49 -11.99 -3.52 17.06
C ARG A 49 -12.88 -3.86 15.86
N ASP A 50 -13.71 -2.92 15.41
CA ASP A 50 -14.59 -3.12 14.25
C ASP A 50 -13.81 -3.28 12.93
N ASP A 51 -12.60 -2.70 12.86
CA ASP A 51 -11.73 -2.81 11.69
C ASP A 51 -11.01 -4.17 11.60
N MET A 52 -10.95 -4.95 12.70
CA MET A 52 -10.17 -6.20 12.76
C MET A 52 -10.61 -7.21 11.70
N LYS A 53 -11.93 -7.37 11.53
CA LYS A 53 -12.48 -8.33 10.56
C LYS A 53 -12.12 -7.94 9.13
N ALA A 54 -12.26 -6.67 8.77
CA ALA A 54 -11.95 -6.17 7.44
C ALA A 54 -10.44 -6.20 7.14
N ALA A 55 -9.61 -6.01 8.16
CA ALA A 55 -8.16 -6.05 8.04
C ALA A 55 -7.56 -7.46 8.15
N CYS A 56 -8.38 -8.51 8.31
CA CYS A 56 -7.94 -9.87 8.63
C CYS A 56 -6.93 -9.91 9.79
N ALA A 57 -7.09 -9.01 10.78
CA ALA A 57 -6.15 -8.85 11.89
C ALA A 57 -6.60 -9.67 13.11
N SER A 58 -5.65 -10.37 13.73
CA SER A 58 -5.88 -11.10 14.99
C SER A 58 -5.61 -10.27 16.24
N TYR A 59 -4.89 -9.14 16.11
CA TYR A 59 -4.47 -8.28 17.22
C TYR A 59 -4.19 -6.84 16.75
N PHE A 60 -4.35 -5.86 17.65
CA PHE A 60 -3.91 -4.47 17.47
C PHE A 60 -3.62 -3.79 18.82
N GLU A 61 -2.90 -2.68 18.78
CA GLU A 61 -2.60 -1.83 19.95
C GLU A 61 -3.13 -0.41 19.75
N ASP A 62 -3.34 0.29 20.86
CA ASP A 62 -3.67 1.70 20.85
C ASP A 62 -2.59 2.51 20.12
N GLY A 63 -3.03 3.49 19.32
CA GLY A 63 -2.17 4.29 18.46
C GLY A 63 -1.93 3.70 17.06
N TRP A 64 -2.39 2.47 16.78
CA TRP A 64 -2.40 1.95 15.41
C TRP A 64 -3.48 2.63 14.57
N LEU A 65 -3.24 2.72 13.27
CA LEU A 65 -4.06 3.50 12.34
C LEU A 65 -4.71 2.61 11.28
N ALA A 66 -6.00 2.86 11.05
CA ALA A 66 -6.71 2.42 9.87
C ALA A 66 -6.44 3.43 8.76
N TRP A 67 -5.82 2.96 7.69
CA TRP A 67 -5.72 3.69 6.43
C TRP A 67 -6.83 3.17 5.53
N GLU A 68 -7.82 4.00 5.23
CA GLU A 68 -8.90 3.62 4.32
C GLU A 68 -8.36 3.64 2.89
N ILE A 69 -8.39 2.48 2.23
CA ILE A 69 -8.09 2.37 0.81
C ILE A 69 -9.35 2.76 0.03
N THR A 70 -9.20 3.72 -0.88
CA THR A 70 -10.28 4.21 -1.74
C THR A 70 -9.83 4.22 -3.19
N HIS A 71 -10.77 4.36 -4.12
CA HIS A 71 -10.50 4.45 -5.56
C HIS A 71 -9.56 3.33 -6.05
N MET A 72 -9.82 2.10 -5.60
CA MET A 72 -9.03 0.93 -5.97
C MET A 72 -9.23 0.65 -7.46
N ARG A 73 -8.13 0.66 -8.21
CA ARG A 73 -8.08 0.42 -9.65
C ARG A 73 -7.01 -0.64 -9.92
N PRO A 74 -7.39 -1.92 -10.04
CA PRO A 74 -6.46 -2.97 -10.45
C PRO A 74 -5.84 -2.64 -11.80
N LEU A 75 -4.54 -2.93 -11.96
CA LEU A 75 -3.88 -2.79 -13.25
C LEU A 75 -4.40 -3.86 -14.22
N GLU A 76 -4.57 -3.50 -15.50
CA GLU A 76 -4.92 -4.46 -16.56
C GLU A 76 -3.84 -5.54 -16.71
N LYS A 77 -2.57 -5.13 -16.55
CA LYS A 77 -1.42 -6.01 -16.60
C LYS A 77 -0.45 -5.68 -15.47
N THR A 78 -0.14 -6.68 -14.66
CA THR A 78 0.90 -6.56 -13.65
C THR A 78 2.28 -6.49 -14.30
N PHE A 79 3.21 -5.79 -13.67
CA PHE A 79 4.57 -5.65 -14.17
C PHE A 79 5.58 -5.70 -13.02
N GLN A 80 6.79 -6.15 -13.32
CA GLN A 80 7.84 -6.27 -12.32
C GLN A 80 8.36 -4.89 -11.92
N VAL A 81 8.44 -4.64 -10.62
CA VAL A 81 9.01 -3.42 -10.04
C VAL A 81 9.54 -3.73 -8.64
N VAL A 82 10.59 -3.04 -8.21
CA VAL A 82 11.16 -3.25 -6.88
C VAL A 82 10.12 -2.92 -5.82
N ALA A 83 9.82 -3.87 -4.93
CA ALA A 83 9.04 -3.62 -3.74
C ALA A 83 9.94 -3.12 -2.62
N ALA A 84 9.59 -2.03 -1.94
CA ALA A 84 10.36 -1.51 -0.81
C ALA A 84 9.44 -1.17 0.38
N ARG A 85 10.05 -0.96 1.56
CA ARG A 85 9.30 -0.58 2.75
C ARG A 85 8.76 0.84 2.68
N LYS A 86 7.65 1.05 3.39
CA LYS A 86 6.95 2.35 3.53
C LYS A 86 6.47 2.86 2.16
N ILE A 87 6.38 4.17 2.00
CA ILE A 87 6.05 4.82 0.72
C ILE A 87 7.38 5.27 0.10
N TYR A 88 7.53 5.02 -1.19
CA TYR A 88 8.71 5.32 -1.99
C TYR A 88 8.27 5.62 -3.42
N SER A 89 9.14 6.30 -4.16
CA SER A 89 8.92 6.60 -5.57
C SER A 89 9.49 5.49 -6.46
N VAL A 90 8.82 5.23 -7.57
CA VAL A 90 9.28 4.34 -8.63
C VAL A 90 9.11 5.04 -9.97
N ASP A 91 10.10 4.89 -10.84
CA ASP A 91 10.00 5.35 -12.22
C ASP A 91 9.41 4.23 -13.06
N VAL A 92 8.23 4.49 -13.63
CA VAL A 92 7.49 3.51 -14.43
C VAL A 92 6.93 4.18 -15.68
N GLU A 93 6.91 3.44 -16.78
CA GLU A 93 6.30 3.92 -18.02
C GLU A 93 4.79 4.05 -17.83
N SER A 94 4.20 5.14 -18.35
CA SER A 94 2.76 5.41 -18.17
C SER A 94 1.87 4.33 -18.78
N GLU A 95 2.35 3.64 -19.82
CA GLU A 95 1.68 2.49 -20.45
C GLU A 95 1.48 1.32 -19.49
N CYS A 96 2.31 1.20 -18.45
CA CYS A 96 2.18 0.17 -17.43
C CYS A 96 1.07 0.48 -16.40
N LEU A 97 0.58 1.72 -16.34
CA LEU A 97 -0.39 2.18 -15.35
C LEU A 97 -1.84 2.14 -15.84
N ILE A 98 -2.11 1.43 -16.94
CA ILE A 98 -3.47 1.22 -17.42
C ILE A 98 -4.22 0.35 -16.41
N ALA A 99 -5.31 0.90 -15.88
CA ALA A 99 -6.10 0.28 -14.82
C ALA A 99 -7.57 0.16 -15.23
N MET A 100 -8.22 -0.89 -14.74
CA MET A 100 -9.61 -1.26 -15.03
C MET A 100 -10.64 -0.39 -14.30
#